data_AF-A0A975T9M1-F1
#
_entry.id   AF-A0A975T9M1-F1
#
_cell.length_a   1.000
_cell.length_b   1.000
_cell.length_c   1.000
_cell.angle_alpha   90.00
_cell.angle_beta   90.00
_cell.angle_gamma   90.00
#
_symmetry.space_group_name_H-M   'P 1'
#
loop_
_entity.id
_entity.type
_entity.pdbx_description
1 polymer ?
#
loop_
_entity_poly.entity_id
_entity_poly.type
_entity_poly.pdbx_seq_one_letter_code
_entity_poly.pdbx_strand_id
1 'polypeptide(L)'
;MSKKRQRHRQSCNTNPGNTTPASNSPPTKNSPPDSDKTFTRISTKKLPAFPNAVSTKPKTFVQGGGGKRKRWECKSFIYEEDTETGNVEKYRKSDKKHIGEFDPMTGEQTKPPNRKRKLKD
;
A
#
# COMPACT_ATOMS: atom_id res chain seq x y z
N MET A 1 -15.03 -36.02 -18.37
CA MET A 1 -15.45 -34.82 -17.60
C MET A 1 -14.31 -34.37 -16.69
N SER A 2 -13.53 -33.37 -17.11
CA SER A 2 -12.37 -32.89 -16.32
C SER A 2 -12.81 -31.85 -15.31
N LYS A 3 -12.83 -32.21 -14.02
CA LYS A 3 -13.04 -31.27 -12.90
C LYS A 3 -11.84 -30.32 -12.82
N LYS A 4 -11.95 -29.10 -13.38
CA LYS A 4 -10.99 -28.02 -13.14
C LYS A 4 -11.03 -27.67 -11.65
N ARG A 5 -9.98 -28.03 -10.91
CA ARG A 5 -9.78 -27.61 -9.50
C ARG A 5 -9.67 -26.09 -9.47
N GLN A 6 -10.73 -25.43 -9.02
CA GLN A 6 -10.78 -24.00 -8.78
C GLN A 6 -9.90 -23.71 -7.57
N ARG A 7 -8.62 -23.34 -7.81
CA ARG A 7 -7.71 -22.95 -6.74
C ARG A 7 -8.29 -21.70 -6.09
N HIS A 8 -8.72 -21.83 -4.84
CA HIS A 8 -9.07 -20.70 -3.99
C HIS A 8 -7.84 -19.79 -3.90
N ARG A 9 -7.86 -18.67 -4.64
CA ARG A 9 -6.85 -17.63 -4.53
C ARG A 9 -7.13 -16.90 -3.22
N GLN A 10 -6.41 -17.24 -2.16
CA GLN A 10 -6.24 -16.32 -1.03
C GLN A 10 -5.68 -15.01 -1.59
N SER A 11 -6.56 -14.04 -1.76
CA SER A 11 -6.23 -12.72 -2.26
C SER A 11 -5.61 -11.94 -1.10
N CYS A 12 -4.48 -11.27 -1.33
CA CYS A 12 -3.91 -10.33 -0.37
C CYS A 12 -4.68 -9.00 -0.36
N ASN A 13 -6.00 -9.08 -0.24
CA ASN A 13 -6.85 -7.92 -0.12
C ASN A 13 -6.71 -7.32 1.29
N THR A 14 -6.96 -6.02 1.35
CA THR A 14 -7.10 -5.23 2.58
C THR A 14 -8.17 -5.84 3.47
N ASN A 15 -8.07 -5.64 4.78
CA ASN A 15 -9.20 -5.90 5.68
C ASN A 15 -10.26 -4.83 5.41
N PRO A 16 -11.45 -5.15 4.86
CA PRO A 16 -12.51 -4.16 4.64
C PRO A 16 -13.32 -3.90 5.93
N GLY A 17 -12.74 -4.13 7.11
CA GLY A 17 -13.47 -4.30 8.37
C GLY A 17 -13.41 -3.12 9.34
N ASN A 18 -13.24 -1.89 8.86
CA ASN A 18 -13.41 -0.71 9.72
C ASN A 18 -14.23 0.36 9.01
N THR A 19 -15.47 0.02 8.68
CA THR A 19 -16.45 0.94 8.09
C THR A 19 -17.00 1.86 9.18
N THR A 20 -16.42 3.05 9.31
CA THR A 20 -17.15 4.21 9.87
C THR A 20 -17.88 4.88 8.70
N PRO A 21 -19.17 5.25 8.81
CA PRO A 21 -19.91 5.79 7.67
C PRO A 21 -19.39 7.19 7.30
N ALA A 22 -19.42 7.49 6.00
CA ALA A 22 -18.97 8.73 5.41
C ALA A 22 -19.64 9.95 6.06
N SER A 23 -18.84 10.81 6.69
CA SER A 23 -19.20 12.18 7.05
C SER A 23 -18.62 13.11 5.98
N ASN A 24 -19.51 13.77 5.24
CA ASN A 24 -19.14 14.83 4.32
C ASN A 24 -18.56 16.02 5.10
N SER A 25 -17.25 16.24 5.05
CA SER A 25 -16.58 17.53 5.25
C SER A 25 -15.07 17.42 4.95
N PRO A 26 -14.44 18.43 4.33
CA PRO A 26 -12.99 18.44 4.18
C PRO A 26 -12.35 18.57 5.57
N PRO A 27 -11.33 17.77 5.96
CA PRO A 27 -10.67 18.00 7.22
C PRO A 27 -9.86 19.31 7.11
N THR A 28 -10.36 20.34 7.76
CA THR A 28 -9.62 21.55 8.07
C THR A 28 -8.35 21.16 8.85
N LYS A 29 -7.24 21.80 8.50
CA LYS A 29 -5.98 21.73 9.25
C LYS A 29 -6.24 22.24 10.68
N ASN A 30 -6.52 21.34 11.61
CA ASN A 30 -6.36 21.60 13.02
C ASN A 30 -5.15 20.80 13.50
N SER A 31 -4.01 21.49 13.60
CA SER A 31 -2.84 20.98 14.31
C SER A 31 -3.23 20.70 15.77
N PRO A 32 -2.94 19.51 16.33
CA PRO A 32 -3.05 19.30 17.77
C PRO A 32 -1.87 19.95 18.50
N PRO A 33 -2.10 20.62 19.65
CA PRO A 33 -1.04 21.13 20.51
C PRO A 33 -0.38 19.99 21.29
N ASP A 34 0.95 19.93 21.18
CA ASP A 34 1.94 19.34 22.08
C ASP A 34 1.45 18.35 23.16
N SER A 35 1.71 17.05 22.99
CA SER A 35 2.27 16.15 24.02
C SER A 35 2.21 14.66 23.62
N ASP A 36 3.36 14.03 23.76
CA ASP A 36 3.71 12.61 23.64
C ASP A 36 3.89 12.00 22.23
N LYS A 37 5.14 12.07 21.82
CA LYS A 37 5.73 11.61 20.55
C LYS A 37 5.97 10.09 20.57
N THR A 38 4.94 9.30 20.88
CA THR A 38 5.09 7.84 21.15
C THR A 38 4.16 6.96 20.29
N PHE A 39 3.62 7.48 19.18
CA PHE A 39 3.01 6.66 18.12
C PHE A 39 3.89 6.55 16.85
N THR A 40 4.99 7.30 16.79
CA THR A 40 5.84 7.48 15.61
C THR A 40 6.91 6.39 15.45
N ARG A 41 6.57 5.12 15.65
CA ARG A 41 7.40 4.00 15.19
C ARG A 41 6.61 2.70 15.10
N ILE A 42 5.47 2.72 14.41
CA ILE A 42 5.05 1.49 13.73
C ILE A 42 6.25 1.07 12.91
N SER A 43 6.88 -0.03 13.34
CA SER A 43 8.10 -0.57 12.75
C SER A 43 7.98 -0.44 11.24
N THR A 44 8.88 0.32 10.63
CA THR A 44 8.90 0.74 9.20
C THR A 44 8.86 -0.42 8.20
N LYS A 45 8.75 -1.66 8.71
CA LYS A 45 8.67 -2.93 8.02
C LYS A 45 7.24 -3.45 7.84
N LYS A 46 6.22 -2.93 8.53
CA LYS A 46 4.84 -3.46 8.47
C LYS A 46 3.88 -2.48 7.79
N LEU A 47 2.93 -3.03 7.04
CA LEU A 47 1.79 -2.32 6.46
C LEU A 47 0.51 -2.78 7.19
N PRO A 48 -0.02 -2.02 8.17
CA PRO A 48 -1.16 -2.44 8.98
C PRO A 48 -2.40 -2.84 8.19
N ALA A 49 -2.74 -2.08 7.13
CA ALA A 49 -3.87 -2.41 6.27
C ALA A 49 -3.63 -3.61 5.34
N PHE A 50 -2.37 -4.04 5.20
CA PHE A 50 -1.94 -5.12 4.31
C PHE A 50 -1.16 -6.17 5.11
N PRO A 51 -1.82 -6.91 6.03
CA PRO A 51 -1.14 -7.82 6.96
C PRO A 51 -0.39 -8.98 6.26
N ASN A 52 -0.78 -9.31 5.04
CA ASN A 52 -0.15 -10.34 4.21
C ASN A 52 1.06 -9.83 3.40
N ALA A 53 1.40 -8.54 3.49
CA ALA A 53 2.53 -7.96 2.78
C ALA A 53 3.80 -8.06 3.62
N VAL A 54 4.84 -8.68 3.06
CA VAL A 54 6.14 -8.89 3.72
C VAL A 54 7.15 -7.92 3.13
N SER A 55 7.93 -7.24 3.98
CA SER A 55 9.00 -6.35 3.53
C SER A 55 10.06 -7.13 2.75
N THR A 56 10.45 -6.63 1.60
CA THR A 56 11.46 -7.23 0.72
C THR A 56 12.59 -6.25 0.42
N LYS A 57 13.68 -6.75 -0.18
CA LYS A 57 14.80 -5.91 -0.59
C LYS A 57 14.31 -4.84 -1.58
N PRO A 58 14.55 -3.54 -1.30
CA PRO A 58 14.29 -2.44 -2.23
C PRO A 58 14.96 -2.68 -3.59
N LYS A 59 14.24 -2.43 -4.68
CA LYS A 59 14.75 -2.57 -6.05
C LYS A 59 14.77 -1.25 -6.79
N THR A 60 13.67 -0.51 -6.75
CA THR A 60 13.51 0.76 -7.45
C THR A 60 14.31 1.87 -6.75
N PHE A 61 15.21 2.52 -7.50
CA PHE A 61 15.89 3.73 -7.05
C PHE A 61 14.91 4.90 -6.96
N VAL A 62 15.13 5.79 -5.99
CA VAL A 62 14.43 7.07 -5.89
C VAL A 62 14.95 7.97 -7.03
N GLN A 63 14.03 8.54 -7.81
CA GLN A 63 14.39 9.42 -8.93
C GLN A 63 15.07 10.68 -8.39
N GLY A 64 16.33 10.94 -8.78
CA GLY A 64 17.11 12.09 -8.30
C GLY A 64 17.79 11.90 -6.93
N GLY A 65 17.81 10.70 -6.35
CA GLY A 65 18.46 10.41 -5.07
C GLY A 65 19.26 9.11 -5.05
N GLY A 66 20.03 8.89 -3.97
CA GLY A 66 20.85 7.68 -3.77
C GLY A 66 20.16 6.51 -3.07
N GLY A 67 18.90 6.68 -2.64
CA GLY A 67 18.13 5.67 -1.91
C GLY A 67 17.29 4.74 -2.80
N LYS A 68 16.80 3.64 -2.24
CA LYS A 68 15.81 2.75 -2.87
C LYS A 68 14.50 2.76 -2.10
N ARG A 69 13.38 2.62 -2.80
CA ARG A 69 12.04 2.65 -2.20
C ARG A 69 11.77 1.43 -1.32
N LYS A 70 11.14 1.62 -0.17
CA LYS A 70 10.67 0.49 0.63
C LYS A 70 9.67 -0.33 -0.18
N ARG A 71 9.84 -1.64 -0.14
CA ARG A 71 9.04 -2.57 -0.94
C ARG A 71 8.48 -3.66 -0.05
N TRP A 72 7.22 -4.00 -0.31
CA TRP A 72 6.57 -5.16 0.27
C TRP A 72 5.95 -6.02 -0.81
N GLU A 73 5.83 -7.30 -0.51
CA GLU A 73 5.26 -8.26 -1.44
C GLU A 73 4.33 -9.23 -0.72
N CYS A 74 3.23 -9.56 -1.39
CA CYS A 74 2.36 -10.68 -1.03
C CYS A 74 2.27 -11.66 -2.20
N LYS A 75 1.37 -12.64 -2.13
CA LYS A 75 1.20 -13.66 -3.17
C LYS A 75 0.90 -13.08 -4.56
N SER A 76 0.19 -11.96 -4.65
CA SER A 76 -0.30 -11.42 -5.94
C SER A 76 0.04 -9.96 -6.20
N PHE A 77 0.52 -9.24 -5.19
CA PHE A 77 0.81 -7.81 -5.31
C PHE A 77 2.20 -7.45 -4.78
N ILE A 78 2.71 -6.34 -5.30
CA ILE A 78 3.87 -5.61 -4.83
C ILE A 78 3.36 -4.26 -4.34
N TYR A 79 3.95 -3.75 -3.28
CA TYR A 79 3.69 -2.44 -2.72
C TYR A 79 5.00 -1.67 -2.67
N GLU A 80 5.01 -0.43 -3.17
CA GLU A 80 6.14 0.48 -2.97
C GLU A 80 5.66 1.73 -2.26
N GLU A 81 6.43 2.18 -1.26
CA GLU A 81 6.15 3.44 -0.59
C GLU A 81 6.54 4.60 -1.52
N ASP A 82 5.61 5.52 -1.70
CA ASP A 82 5.88 6.82 -2.29
C ASP A 82 6.44 7.74 -1.20
N THR A 83 7.73 8.06 -1.30
CA THR A 83 8.43 8.86 -0.30
C THR A 83 7.93 10.30 -0.19
N GLU A 84 7.23 10.81 -1.21
CA GLU A 84 6.67 12.16 -1.21
C GLU A 84 5.37 12.22 -0.39
N THR A 85 4.53 11.18 -0.48
CA THR A 85 3.19 11.17 0.13
C THR A 85 3.09 10.30 1.38
N GLY A 86 4.00 9.34 1.56
CA GLY A 86 3.91 8.30 2.60
C GLY A 86 2.90 7.21 2.30
N ASN A 87 2.22 7.26 1.14
CA ASN A 87 1.27 6.24 0.71
C ASN A 87 1.96 5.05 0.04
N VAL A 88 1.22 3.96 -0.14
CA VAL A 88 1.71 2.78 -0.87
C VAL A 88 1.07 2.67 -2.25
N GLU A 89 1.91 2.60 -3.27
CA GLU A 89 1.50 2.23 -4.62
C GLU A 89 1.39 0.71 -4.74
N LYS A 90 0.24 0.21 -5.18
CA LYS A 90 -0.03 -1.22 -5.35
C LYS A 90 0.12 -1.64 -6.80
N TYR A 91 0.87 -2.70 -7.03
CA TYR A 91 1.13 -3.27 -8.34
C TYR A 91 0.78 -4.75 -8.38
N ARG A 92 0.19 -5.21 -9.48
CA ARG A 92 -0.04 -6.64 -9.71
C ARG A 92 1.26 -7.33 -10.12
N LYS A 93 1.63 -8.41 -9.42
CA LYS A 93 2.88 -9.14 -9.67
C LYS A 93 3.03 -9.69 -11.08
N SER A 94 1.94 -10.20 -11.67
CA SER A 94 1.98 -10.92 -12.93
C SER A 94 2.28 -10.05 -14.14
N ASP A 95 1.78 -8.81 -14.16
CA ASP A 95 1.86 -7.89 -15.31
C ASP A 95 2.42 -6.51 -14.93
N LYS A 96 2.86 -6.34 -13.67
CA LYS A 96 3.43 -5.10 -13.12
C LYS A 96 2.48 -3.89 -13.27
N LYS A 97 1.18 -4.14 -13.41
CA LYS A 97 0.15 -3.11 -13.61
C LYS A 97 -0.11 -2.33 -12.33
N HIS A 98 -0.14 -1.00 -12.42
CA HIS A 98 -0.54 -0.13 -11.32
C HIS A 98 -2.05 -0.30 -11.02
N ILE A 99 -2.35 -0.63 -9.76
CA ILE A 99 -3.71 -0.86 -9.25
C ILE A 99 -4.25 0.40 -8.54
N GLY A 100 -3.37 1.26 -8.04
CA GLY A 100 -3.75 2.48 -7.34
C GLY A 100 -2.78 2.80 -6.21
N GLU A 101 -3.02 3.95 -5.60
CA GLU A 101 -2.34 4.39 -4.38
C GLU A 101 -3.28 4.17 -3.20
N PHE A 102 -2.73 3.75 -2.06
CA PHE A 102 -3.49 3.40 -0.87
C PHE A 102 -2.83 3.95 0.38
N ASP A 103 -3.65 4.31 1.36
CA ASP A 103 -3.21 4.61 2.71
C ASP A 103 -2.69 3.32 3.39
N PRO A 104 -1.47 3.30 3.93
CA PRO A 104 -0.87 2.10 4.54
C PRO A 104 -1.53 1.70 5.88
N MET A 105 -2.20 2.63 6.56
CA MET A 105 -2.87 2.47 7.84
C MET A 105 -4.31 1.99 7.66
N THR A 106 -5.07 2.64 6.78
CA THR A 106 -6.50 2.36 6.58
C THR A 106 -6.77 1.40 5.42
N GLY A 107 -5.88 1.37 4.42
CA GLY A 107 -6.08 0.63 3.18
C GLY A 107 -7.04 1.32 2.21
N GLU A 108 -7.45 2.56 2.49
CA GLU A 108 -8.29 3.36 1.60
C GLU A 108 -7.53 3.71 0.32
N GLN A 109 -8.22 3.67 -0.81
CA GLN A 109 -7.64 4.03 -2.09
C GLN A 109 -7.64 5.54 -2.29
N THR A 110 -6.46 6.16 -2.31
CA THR A 110 -6.29 7.61 -2.49
C THR A 110 -6.20 8.00 -3.97
N LYS A 111 -5.72 7.11 -4.84
CA LYS A 111 -5.65 7.33 -6.29
C LYS A 111 -6.05 6.10 -7.10
N PRO A 112 -6.77 6.29 -8.23
CA PRO A 112 -7.21 5.20 -9.08
C PRO A 112 -6.03 4.51 -9.81
N PRO A 113 -6.26 3.33 -10.42
CA PRO A 113 -5.28 2.67 -11.28
C PRO A 113 -4.80 3.60 -12.40
N ASN A 114 -3.50 3.59 -12.69
CA ASN A 114 -2.91 4.41 -13.75
C ASN A 114 -2.23 3.51 -14.78
N ARG A 115 -2.83 3.37 -15.96
CA ARG A 115 -2.33 2.48 -17.02
C ARG A 115 -0.96 2.89 -17.59
N LYS A 116 -0.58 4.17 -17.43
CA LYS A 116 0.72 4.69 -17.86
C LYS A 116 1.83 4.37 -16.85
N ARG A 117 1.48 4.00 -15.61
CA ARG A 117 2.43 3.57 -14.58
C ARG A 117 2.65 2.06 -14.64
N LYS A 118 3.92 1.67 -14.64
CA LYS A 118 4.38 0.29 -14.50
C LYS A 118 5.51 0.25 -13.50
N LEU A 119 5.51 -0.79 -12.67
CA LEU A 119 6.63 -1.06 -11.79
C LEU A 119 7.87 -1.40 -12.62
N LYS A 120 8.97 -0.69 -12.39
CA LYS A 120 10.29 -1.03 -12.94
C LYS A 120 11.00 -1.94 -11.93
N ASP A 121 11.62 -3.02 -12.41
CA ASP A 121 12.37 -3.97 -11.56
C ASP A 121 13.84 -3.56 -11.38
#